data_AF-A0A0G0A0I5-F1
#
_entry.id   AF-A0A0G0A0I5-F1
#
_cell.length_a   1.000
_cell.length_b   1.000
_cell.length_c   1.000
_cell.angle_alpha   90.00
_cell.angle_beta   90.00
_cell.angle_gamma   90.00
#
_symmetry.space_group_name_H-M   'P 1'
#
loop_
_entity.id
_entity.type
_entity.pdbx_description
1 polymer ?
#
loop_
_entity_poly.entity_id
_entity_poly.type
_entity_poly.pdbx_seq_one_letter_code
_entity_poly.pdbx_strand_id
1 'polypeptide(L)'
;MEKTKDVSKKVVAPKAETEKKSLKVAIPELTTFLKAGAHFGHKGSAWNPKMKKYIYEVRNGIHIIDIIKSRKMLTKALEELNQVVDKGNILIVGTKGQAAGTIEKMAKEVGAFYITKRWPGGLFTNFDAIKGTIQKLVKMEEQVASGGGGLVKKEVLALEKDVERLNKVYEGIKFMDELPKFLIVIDSKVEKNSINEARIAEVPIIALVDTNCDPDLVTFPIPANDDSIKSIELFVDLFSQVIKSGKKSESLASLRKNHEANLKNLKNRFVEEKERQEKMEEGDRLRMKAMREGKVQVATTGVVRVVKKEKNLEEEYAAAEAVKAQVNSKKIEELGLPTRIEKSLKEAGLSTVDDLAGKTKEELLSVKGVGEKAVEDILKAIK
;
A
#
# COMPACT_ATOMS: atom_id res chain seq x y z
N MET A 1 64.45 -31.61 31.58
CA MET A 1 63.64 -30.85 30.60
C MET A 1 62.56 -31.79 30.10
N GLU A 2 61.31 -31.62 30.53
CA GLU A 2 60.12 -31.96 29.74
C GLU A 2 58.88 -31.54 30.53
N LYS A 3 58.27 -30.44 30.09
CA LYS A 3 56.96 -29.97 30.58
C LYS A 3 55.91 -30.67 29.73
N THR A 4 55.24 -31.68 30.27
CA THR A 4 54.02 -32.23 29.69
C THR A 4 52.90 -31.20 29.84
N LYS A 5 52.53 -30.55 28.73
CA LYS A 5 51.37 -29.66 28.64
C LYS A 5 50.10 -30.51 28.62
N ASP A 6 49.30 -30.36 29.67
CA ASP A 6 47.96 -30.93 29.77
C ASP A 6 47.04 -30.19 28.79
N VAL A 7 46.57 -30.89 27.76
CA VAL A 7 45.68 -30.34 26.73
C VAL A 7 44.25 -30.45 27.23
N SER A 8 43.77 -29.35 27.81
CA SER A 8 42.38 -29.13 28.19
C SER A 8 41.43 -29.44 27.02
N LYS A 9 40.67 -30.54 27.14
CA LYS A 9 39.54 -30.87 26.24
C LYS A 9 38.52 -29.74 26.27
N LYS A 10 38.39 -29.00 25.16
CA LYS A 10 37.25 -28.10 24.92
C LYS A 10 35.97 -28.94 24.93
N VAL A 11 35.17 -28.76 25.98
CA VAL A 11 33.79 -29.26 26.04
C VAL A 11 33.01 -28.55 24.95
N VAL A 12 32.66 -29.27 23.89
CA VAL A 12 31.77 -28.78 22.83
C VAL A 12 30.38 -28.65 23.44
N ALA A 13 29.91 -27.43 23.60
CA ALA A 13 28.55 -27.15 24.07
C ALA A 13 27.53 -27.82 23.13
N PRO A 14 26.49 -28.49 23.65
CA PRO A 14 25.45 -29.07 22.81
C PRO A 14 24.71 -27.95 22.08
N LYS A 15 24.65 -28.03 20.74
CA LYS A 15 23.80 -27.15 19.93
C LYS A 15 22.36 -27.31 20.42
N ALA A 16 21.74 -26.24 20.90
CA ALA A 16 20.34 -26.22 21.27
C ALA A 16 19.49 -26.65 20.06
N GLU A 17 18.83 -27.80 20.16
CA GLU A 17 17.82 -28.22 19.19
C GLU A 17 16.67 -27.21 19.24
N THR A 18 16.59 -26.36 18.22
CA THR A 18 15.50 -25.39 18.11
C THR A 18 14.22 -26.19 17.82
N GLU A 19 13.24 -26.16 18.71
CA GLU A 19 11.93 -26.78 18.49
C GLU A 19 11.38 -26.33 17.14
N LYS A 20 11.19 -27.29 16.21
CA LYS A 20 10.70 -26.98 14.87
C LYS A 20 9.24 -26.51 14.97
N LYS A 21 9.00 -25.26 14.59
CA LYS A 21 7.66 -24.67 14.49
C LYS A 21 6.80 -25.56 13.57
N SER A 22 5.69 -26.08 14.08
CA SER A 22 4.78 -26.93 13.32
C SER A 22 4.29 -26.21 12.07
N LEU A 23 4.28 -26.92 10.93
CA LEU A 23 3.77 -26.38 9.67
C LEU A 23 2.27 -26.07 9.80
N LYS A 24 1.89 -24.80 9.60
CA LYS A 24 0.48 -24.37 9.71
C LYS A 24 -0.32 -24.51 8.41
N VAL A 25 0.34 -24.90 7.31
CA VAL A 25 -0.28 -24.96 5.98
C VAL A 25 -0.62 -26.40 5.63
N ALA A 26 -1.86 -26.62 5.20
CA ALA A 26 -2.32 -27.91 4.70
C ALA A 26 -1.73 -28.18 3.32
N ILE A 27 -1.00 -29.29 3.17
CA ILE A 27 -0.43 -29.68 1.89
C ILE A 27 -1.55 -30.23 1.00
N PRO A 28 -1.78 -29.67 -0.20
CA PRO A 28 -2.86 -30.12 -1.08
C PRO A 28 -2.78 -31.61 -1.41
N GLU A 29 -3.93 -32.18 -1.77
CA GLU A 29 -4.01 -33.53 -2.32
C GLU A 29 -3.38 -33.60 -3.72
N LEU A 30 -2.99 -34.81 -4.13
CA LEU A 30 -2.40 -35.06 -5.45
C LEU A 30 -3.33 -34.61 -6.59
N THR A 31 -4.64 -34.74 -6.40
CA THR A 31 -5.67 -34.33 -7.36
C THR A 31 -5.59 -32.83 -7.68
N THR A 32 -5.23 -31.99 -6.72
CA THR A 32 -5.06 -30.54 -6.92
C THR A 32 -3.87 -30.22 -7.82
N PHE A 33 -2.73 -30.88 -7.60
CA PHE A 33 -1.55 -30.73 -8.47
C PHE A 33 -1.83 -31.18 -9.91
N LEU A 34 -2.58 -32.28 -10.06
CA LEU A 34 -2.98 -32.78 -11.38
C LEU A 34 -3.91 -31.79 -12.09
N LYS A 35 -4.94 -31.26 -11.40
CA LYS A 35 -5.86 -30.24 -11.93
C LYS A 35 -5.17 -28.94 -12.32
N ALA A 36 -4.15 -28.53 -11.57
CA ALA A 36 -3.34 -27.34 -11.87
C ALA A 36 -2.39 -27.54 -13.07
N GLY A 37 -2.20 -28.79 -13.53
CA GLY A 37 -1.28 -29.12 -14.61
C GLY A 37 0.20 -29.10 -14.18
N ALA A 38 0.48 -29.26 -12.89
CA ALA A 38 1.85 -29.24 -12.35
C ALA A 38 2.72 -30.43 -12.78
N HIS A 39 2.09 -31.49 -13.31
CA HIS A 39 2.73 -32.75 -13.71
C HIS A 39 3.26 -32.71 -15.15
N PHE A 40 2.87 -31.74 -15.95
CA PHE A 40 3.40 -31.58 -17.30
C PHE A 40 4.79 -30.95 -17.22
N GLY A 41 5.76 -31.52 -17.91
CA GLY A 41 7.03 -30.87 -18.17
C GLY A 41 7.22 -30.54 -19.64
N HIS A 42 8.47 -30.37 -20.05
CA HIS A 42 8.81 -30.05 -21.43
C HIS A 42 8.84 -31.27 -22.37
N LYS A 43 9.02 -31.00 -23.66
CA LYS A 43 9.20 -32.02 -24.71
C LYS A 43 10.43 -32.89 -24.45
N GLY A 44 10.38 -34.14 -24.92
CA GLY A 44 11.45 -35.14 -24.78
C GLY A 44 12.83 -34.73 -25.30
N SER A 45 12.90 -33.78 -26.24
CA SER A 45 14.16 -33.27 -26.77
C SER A 45 14.81 -32.18 -25.90
N ALA A 46 14.04 -31.54 -25.02
CA ALA A 46 14.46 -30.37 -24.26
C ALA A 46 14.52 -30.67 -22.75
N TRP A 47 15.14 -31.79 -22.38
CA TRP A 47 15.25 -32.24 -20.99
C TRP A 47 16.70 -32.30 -20.51
N ASN A 48 16.87 -32.17 -19.19
CA ASN A 48 18.14 -32.33 -18.51
C ASN A 48 18.24 -33.76 -17.95
N PRO A 49 19.29 -34.54 -18.28
CA PRO A 49 19.47 -35.91 -17.78
C PRO A 49 19.40 -36.06 -16.25
N LYS A 50 19.80 -35.04 -15.49
CA LYS A 50 19.74 -35.04 -14.02
C LYS A 50 18.31 -35.05 -13.47
N MET A 51 17.33 -34.61 -14.27
CA MET A 51 15.92 -34.66 -13.90
C MET A 51 15.31 -36.07 -14.02
N LYS A 52 16.03 -37.07 -14.54
CA LYS A 52 15.54 -38.45 -14.73
C LYS A 52 14.89 -39.04 -13.48
N LYS A 53 15.42 -38.75 -12.29
CA LYS A 53 14.89 -39.23 -11.00
C LYS A 53 13.50 -38.66 -10.65
N TYR A 54 13.13 -37.52 -11.22
CA TYR A 54 11.86 -36.83 -10.97
C TYR A 54 10.83 -37.00 -12.10
N ILE A 55 11.25 -37.56 -13.23
CA ILE A 55 10.36 -37.87 -14.37
C ILE A 55 9.73 -39.24 -14.12
N TYR A 56 8.41 -39.31 -14.22
CA TYR A 56 7.64 -40.54 -14.11
C TYR A 56 7.64 -41.31 -15.44
N GLU A 57 7.19 -40.69 -16.52
CA GLU A 57 7.16 -41.29 -17.86
C GLU A 57 7.20 -40.22 -18.96
N VAL A 58 7.24 -40.66 -20.22
CA VAL A 58 7.07 -39.80 -21.40
C VAL A 58 5.79 -40.21 -22.11
N ARG A 59 4.83 -39.30 -22.25
CA ARG A 59 3.57 -39.54 -22.96
C ARG A 59 3.39 -38.53 -24.07
N ASN A 60 3.14 -39.00 -25.29
CA ASN A 60 2.98 -38.15 -26.48
C ASN A 60 4.14 -37.16 -26.69
N GLY A 61 5.37 -37.57 -26.35
CA GLY A 61 6.57 -36.73 -26.48
C GLY A 61 6.73 -35.64 -25.41
N ILE A 62 5.87 -35.60 -24.39
CA ILE A 62 5.97 -34.69 -23.24
C ILE A 62 6.37 -35.50 -22.00
N HIS A 63 7.30 -34.96 -21.22
CA HIS A 63 7.67 -35.56 -19.93
C HIS A 63 6.57 -35.35 -18.89
N ILE A 64 6.25 -36.40 -18.15
CA ILE A 64 5.36 -36.34 -16.99
C ILE A 64 6.22 -36.38 -15.73
N ILE A 65 6.07 -35.39 -14.88
CA ILE A 65 6.78 -35.24 -13.60
C ILE A 65 6.06 -36.05 -12.52
N ASP A 66 6.84 -36.72 -11.67
CA ASP A 66 6.37 -37.48 -10.52
C ASP A 66 5.91 -36.57 -9.38
N ILE A 67 4.61 -36.26 -9.35
CA ILE A 67 3.98 -35.42 -8.33
C ILE A 67 4.12 -35.97 -6.91
N ILE A 68 4.26 -37.29 -6.73
CA ILE A 68 4.43 -37.87 -5.39
C ILE A 68 5.75 -37.39 -4.80
N LYS A 69 6.82 -37.37 -5.61
CA LYS A 69 8.11 -36.81 -5.21
C LYS A 69 8.01 -35.30 -5.02
N SER A 70 7.36 -34.59 -5.94
CA SER A 70 7.15 -33.14 -5.83
C SER A 70 6.47 -32.74 -4.53
N ARG A 71 5.40 -33.46 -4.14
CA ARG A 71 4.68 -33.21 -2.89
C ARG A 71 5.59 -33.38 -1.67
N LYS A 72 6.38 -34.47 -1.61
CA LYS A 72 7.33 -34.71 -0.51
C LYS A 72 8.39 -33.62 -0.41
N MET A 73 8.91 -33.16 -1.55
CA MET A 73 9.94 -32.11 -1.60
C MET A 73 9.37 -30.74 -1.23
N LEU A 74 8.16 -30.44 -1.70
CA LEU A 74 7.40 -29.25 -1.34
C LEU A 74 7.15 -29.20 0.18
N THR A 75 6.75 -30.30 0.81
CA THR A 75 6.57 -30.35 2.27
C THR A 75 7.83 -29.91 3.00
N LYS A 76 8.98 -30.48 2.65
CA LYS A 76 10.28 -30.11 3.25
C LYS A 76 10.63 -28.65 3.01
N ALA A 77 10.39 -28.15 1.79
CA ALA A 77 10.61 -26.75 1.45
C ALA A 77 9.75 -25.80 2.30
N LEU A 78 8.47 -26.10 2.46
CA LEU A 78 7.54 -25.28 3.26
C LEU A 78 7.87 -25.33 4.77
N GLU A 79 8.34 -26.47 5.27
CA GLU A 79 8.80 -26.61 6.67
C GLU A 79 10.00 -25.73 6.96
N GLU A 80 11.00 -25.73 6.07
CA GLU A 80 12.18 -24.88 6.20
C GLU A 80 11.83 -23.40 6.02
N LEU A 81 10.94 -23.09 5.06
CA LEU A 81 10.42 -21.73 4.88
C LEU A 81 9.76 -21.21 6.16
N ASN A 82 8.88 -22.01 6.79
CA ASN A 82 8.16 -21.66 8.02
C ASN A 82 9.10 -21.34 9.20
N GLN A 83 10.27 -21.98 9.26
CA GLN A 83 11.28 -21.70 10.29
C GLN A 83 12.03 -20.38 10.06
N VAL A 84 12.06 -19.87 8.83
CA VAL A 84 12.84 -18.69 8.44
C VAL A 84 11.98 -17.43 8.34
N VAL A 85 10.67 -17.53 8.11
CA VAL A 85 9.77 -16.36 7.93
C VAL A 85 9.88 -15.32 9.04
N ASP A 86 10.03 -15.76 10.30
CA ASP A 86 10.14 -14.83 11.44
C ASP A 86 11.54 -14.22 11.60
N LYS A 87 12.57 -14.88 11.05
CA LYS A 87 13.98 -14.52 11.27
C LYS A 87 14.48 -13.51 10.26
N GLY A 88 13.99 -13.55 9.03
CA GLY A 88 14.63 -12.84 7.92
C GLY A 88 13.71 -12.46 6.78
N ASN A 89 14.27 -11.69 5.85
CA ASN A 89 13.58 -11.28 4.64
C ASN A 89 13.50 -12.47 3.67
N ILE A 90 12.36 -12.61 2.99
CA ILE A 90 12.15 -13.62 1.95
C ILE A 90 11.98 -12.89 0.63
N LEU A 91 12.76 -13.31 -0.38
CA LEU A 91 12.73 -12.74 -1.72
C LEU A 91 12.16 -13.76 -2.70
N ILE A 92 11.18 -13.35 -3.49
CA ILE A 92 10.55 -14.17 -4.51
C ILE A 92 10.91 -13.64 -5.90
N VAL A 93 11.44 -14.50 -6.75
CA VAL A 93 11.93 -14.14 -8.08
C VAL A 93 11.19 -14.95 -9.12
N GLY A 94 10.71 -14.25 -10.16
CA GLY A 94 10.20 -14.88 -11.36
C GLY A 94 9.91 -13.83 -12.43
N THR A 95 10.80 -13.73 -13.41
CA THR A 95 10.70 -12.76 -14.50
C THR A 95 9.91 -13.25 -15.70
N LYS A 96 9.61 -14.55 -15.74
CA LYS A 96 8.76 -15.17 -16.77
C LYS A 96 7.39 -14.52 -16.77
N GLY A 97 6.87 -14.18 -17.96
CA GLY A 97 5.62 -13.42 -18.09
C GLY A 97 4.40 -14.07 -17.41
N GLN A 98 4.35 -15.40 -17.39
CA GLN A 98 3.30 -16.19 -16.71
C GLN A 98 3.38 -16.13 -15.18
N ALA A 99 4.59 -15.92 -14.62
CA ALA A 99 4.83 -15.87 -13.18
C ALA A 99 4.81 -14.45 -12.63
N ALA A 100 5.28 -13.48 -13.41
CA ALA A 100 5.49 -12.10 -12.99
C ALA A 100 4.24 -11.46 -12.37
N GLY A 101 3.08 -11.59 -13.02
CA GLY A 101 1.82 -11.02 -12.53
C GLY A 101 1.34 -11.66 -11.23
N THR A 102 1.42 -12.99 -11.14
CA THR A 102 1.01 -13.76 -9.96
C THR A 102 1.88 -13.46 -8.75
N ILE A 103 3.21 -13.43 -8.93
CA ILE A 103 4.16 -13.09 -7.87
C ILE A 103 3.94 -11.67 -7.37
N GLU A 104 3.80 -10.69 -8.28
CA GLU A 104 3.63 -9.28 -7.90
C GLU A 104 2.37 -9.07 -7.06
N LYS A 105 1.23 -9.62 -7.51
CA LYS A 105 -0.05 -9.53 -6.81
C LYS A 105 0.06 -10.11 -5.40
N MET A 106 0.56 -11.33 -5.29
CA MET A 106 0.70 -12.04 -4.03
C MET A 106 1.66 -11.32 -3.08
N ALA A 107 2.82 -10.87 -3.59
CA ALA A 107 3.82 -10.22 -2.76
C ALA A 107 3.35 -8.86 -2.22
N LYS A 108 2.54 -8.13 -2.98
CA LYS A 108 1.87 -6.90 -2.53
C LYS A 108 0.82 -7.18 -1.44
N GLU A 109 0.03 -8.24 -1.60
CA GLU A 109 -1.01 -8.62 -0.64
C GLU A 109 -0.42 -9.12 0.70
N VAL A 110 0.56 -10.01 0.61
CA VAL A 110 1.14 -10.67 1.79
C VAL A 110 2.20 -9.79 2.46
N GLY A 111 2.94 -8.98 1.70
CA GLY A 111 4.07 -8.23 2.21
C GLY A 111 5.38 -9.01 2.11
N ALA A 112 5.67 -9.57 0.94
CA ALA A 112 6.95 -10.21 0.61
C ALA A 112 7.79 -9.33 -0.32
N PHE A 113 9.11 -9.49 -0.31
CA PHE A 113 9.97 -8.87 -1.33
C PHE A 113 9.90 -9.68 -2.63
N TYR A 114 9.92 -8.99 -3.77
CA TYR A 114 9.79 -9.65 -5.06
C TYR A 114 10.60 -9.01 -6.18
N ILE A 115 10.92 -9.79 -7.21
CA ILE A 115 11.51 -9.33 -8.47
C ILE A 115 10.80 -10.04 -9.62
N THR A 116 10.13 -9.27 -10.49
CA THR A 116 9.26 -9.81 -11.55
C THR A 116 9.62 -9.34 -12.96
N LYS A 117 10.51 -8.35 -13.11
CA LYS A 117 10.90 -7.84 -14.44
C LYS A 117 12.27 -8.33 -14.85
N ARG A 118 13.31 -7.90 -14.13
CA ARG A 118 14.69 -8.26 -14.42
C ARG A 118 15.47 -8.35 -13.13
N TRP A 119 16.28 -9.40 -13.01
CA TRP A 119 17.26 -9.51 -11.95
C TRP A 119 18.28 -8.37 -12.00
N PRO A 120 18.38 -7.51 -10.97
CA PRO A 120 19.46 -6.54 -10.85
C PRO A 120 20.74 -7.29 -10.51
N GLY A 121 21.71 -7.27 -11.43
CA GLY A 121 22.99 -7.94 -11.20
C GLY A 121 23.73 -7.35 -10.00
N GLY A 122 24.29 -8.22 -9.18
CA GLY A 122 25.01 -7.85 -7.97
C GLY A 122 24.14 -7.55 -6.76
N LEU A 123 22.87 -8.01 -6.74
CA LEU A 123 21.99 -7.82 -5.59
C LEU A 123 22.56 -8.46 -4.33
N PHE A 124 23.15 -9.66 -4.43
CA PHE A 124 23.76 -10.31 -3.28
C PHE A 124 25.23 -9.96 -3.09
N THR A 125 25.98 -9.68 -4.16
CA THR A 125 27.42 -9.43 -4.09
C THR A 125 27.79 -7.96 -3.86
N ASN A 126 26.92 -7.02 -4.25
CA ASN A 126 27.11 -5.58 -4.13
C ASN A 126 25.85 -4.87 -3.60
N PHE A 127 25.32 -5.41 -2.50
CA PHE A 127 24.06 -4.94 -1.91
C PHE A 127 24.10 -3.46 -1.49
N ASP A 128 25.21 -2.99 -0.93
CA ASP A 128 25.32 -1.63 -0.41
C ASP A 128 25.19 -0.57 -1.51
N ALA A 129 25.77 -0.79 -2.69
CA ALA A 129 25.63 0.12 -3.82
C ALA A 129 24.19 0.14 -4.37
N ILE A 130 23.54 -1.02 -4.41
CA ILE A 130 22.14 -1.14 -4.82
C ILE A 130 21.23 -0.45 -3.80
N LYS A 131 21.50 -0.61 -2.50
CA LYS A 131 20.78 0.10 -1.43
C LYS A 131 20.91 1.62 -1.58
N GLY A 132 22.11 2.12 -1.88
CA GLY A 132 22.31 3.54 -2.19
C GLY A 132 21.53 4.00 -3.43
N THR A 133 21.37 3.13 -4.43
CA THR A 133 20.58 3.41 -5.65
C THR A 133 19.07 3.43 -5.34
N ILE A 134 18.60 2.53 -4.49
CA ILE A 134 17.21 2.49 -4.00
C ILE A 134 16.88 3.74 -3.17
N GLN A 135 17.77 4.17 -2.28
CA GLN A 135 17.57 5.39 -1.50
C GLN A 135 17.47 6.64 -2.39
N LYS A 136 18.28 6.70 -3.46
CA LYS A 136 18.14 7.75 -4.47
C LYS A 136 16.79 7.68 -5.17
N LEU A 137 16.32 6.49 -5.55
CA LEU A 137 14.99 6.29 -6.13
C LEU A 137 13.88 6.83 -5.22
N VAL A 138 13.90 6.51 -3.93
CA VAL A 138 12.90 7.00 -2.96
C VAL A 138 12.88 8.54 -2.93
N LYS A 139 14.06 9.19 -2.90
CA LYS A 139 14.16 10.66 -2.96
C LYS A 139 13.62 11.23 -4.27
N MET A 140 13.89 10.57 -5.40
CA MET A 140 13.35 10.99 -6.70
C MET A 140 11.82 10.89 -6.72
N GLU A 141 11.24 9.85 -6.11
CA GLU A 141 9.77 9.72 -6.00
C GLU A 141 9.15 10.84 -5.16
N GLU A 142 9.76 11.19 -4.04
CA GLU A 142 9.32 12.31 -3.19
C GLU A 142 9.44 13.64 -3.94
N GLN A 143 10.54 13.84 -4.68
CA GLN A 143 10.75 15.03 -5.50
C GLN A 143 9.70 15.16 -6.61
N VAL A 144 9.41 14.06 -7.33
CA VAL A 144 8.34 14.02 -8.33
C VAL A 144 6.97 14.26 -7.69
N ALA A 145 6.70 13.66 -6.53
CA ALA A 145 5.45 13.85 -5.79
C ALA A 145 5.24 15.30 -5.33
N SER A 146 6.33 16.00 -4.97
CA SER A 146 6.32 17.43 -4.63
C SER A 146 6.28 18.38 -5.84
N GLY A 147 6.20 17.85 -7.06
CA GLY A 147 6.15 18.65 -8.29
C GLY A 147 7.49 19.14 -8.82
N GLY A 148 8.61 18.63 -8.30
CA GLY A 148 9.95 18.90 -8.82
C GLY A 148 10.40 20.35 -8.63
N GLY A 149 10.21 20.91 -7.43
CA GLY A 149 10.53 22.30 -7.13
C GLY A 149 11.92 22.73 -7.65
N GLY A 150 11.94 23.82 -8.43
CA GLY A 150 13.17 24.38 -9.02
C GLY A 150 13.62 23.75 -10.34
N LEU A 151 12.95 22.72 -10.85
CA LEU A 151 13.26 22.08 -12.13
C LEU A 151 12.39 22.61 -13.28
N VAL A 152 12.93 22.55 -14.49
CA VAL A 152 12.17 22.86 -15.72
C VAL A 152 11.20 21.71 -16.01
N LYS A 153 10.03 21.98 -16.61
CA LYS A 153 9.05 20.95 -17.00
C LYS A 153 9.66 19.77 -17.78
N LYS A 154 10.65 20.03 -18.64
CA LYS A 154 11.38 18.99 -19.38
C LYS A 154 12.20 18.09 -18.46
N GLU A 155 12.83 18.65 -17.44
CA GLU A 155 13.62 17.93 -16.44
C GLU A 155 12.72 17.12 -15.50
N VAL A 156 11.57 17.67 -15.11
CA VAL A 156 10.55 16.92 -14.34
C VAL A 156 10.10 15.68 -15.12
N LEU A 157 9.79 15.83 -16.42
CA LEU A 157 9.42 14.69 -17.27
C LEU A 157 10.54 13.66 -17.42
N ALA A 158 11.80 14.10 -17.52
CA ALA A 158 12.95 13.20 -17.55
C ALA A 158 13.08 12.42 -16.22
N LEU A 159 12.91 13.11 -15.10
CA LEU A 159 12.93 12.53 -13.76
C LEU A 159 11.80 11.50 -13.57
N GLU A 160 10.59 11.80 -14.03
CA GLU A 160 9.46 10.87 -14.01
C GLU A 160 9.74 9.58 -14.79
N LYS A 161 10.33 9.70 -15.99
CA LYS A 161 10.73 8.54 -16.80
C LYS A 161 11.81 7.70 -16.12
N ASP A 162 12.77 8.34 -15.46
CA ASP A 162 13.81 7.64 -14.71
C ASP A 162 13.25 6.92 -13.49
N VAL A 163 12.34 7.55 -12.75
CA VAL A 163 11.61 6.94 -11.64
C VAL A 163 10.81 5.73 -12.12
N GLU A 164 10.08 5.84 -13.22
CA GLU A 164 9.31 4.72 -13.79
C GLU A 164 10.22 3.55 -14.18
N ARG A 165 11.35 3.85 -14.85
CA ARG A 165 12.33 2.85 -15.26
C ARG A 165 12.95 2.13 -14.06
N LEU A 166 13.32 2.87 -13.01
CA LEU A 166 13.92 2.31 -11.81
C LEU A 166 12.88 1.52 -10.99
N ASN A 167 11.65 1.99 -10.87
CA ASN A 167 10.58 1.28 -10.18
C ASN A 167 10.28 -0.08 -10.82
N LYS A 168 10.31 -0.19 -12.16
CA LYS A 168 10.14 -1.49 -12.84
C LYS A 168 11.11 -2.58 -12.33
N VAL A 169 12.30 -2.20 -11.86
CA VAL A 169 13.31 -3.15 -11.37
C VAL A 169 13.32 -3.25 -9.85
N TYR A 170 13.25 -2.11 -9.16
CA TYR A 170 13.54 -2.01 -7.72
C TYR A 170 12.30 -1.90 -6.82
N GLU A 171 11.08 -1.78 -7.37
CA GLU A 171 9.85 -1.63 -6.58
C GLU A 171 9.72 -2.70 -5.49
N GLY A 172 9.90 -3.96 -5.87
CA GLY A 172 9.70 -5.09 -4.96
C GLY A 172 10.81 -5.26 -3.91
N ILE A 173 11.93 -4.54 -4.02
CA ILE A 173 13.08 -4.58 -3.09
C ILE A 173 13.37 -3.24 -2.38
N LYS A 174 12.49 -2.24 -2.56
CA LYS A 174 12.68 -0.86 -2.08
C LYS A 174 12.91 -0.73 -0.58
N PHE A 175 12.21 -1.52 0.23
CA PHE A 175 12.25 -1.46 1.70
C PHE A 175 13.11 -2.59 2.29
N MET A 176 14.02 -3.16 1.51
CA MET A 176 14.85 -4.25 1.98
C MET A 176 16.09 -3.69 2.67
N ASP A 177 16.15 -3.88 3.99
CA ASP A 177 17.25 -3.36 4.80
C ASP A 177 18.48 -4.28 4.82
N GLU A 178 18.22 -5.58 4.74
CA GLU A 178 19.18 -6.69 4.84
C GLU A 178 18.94 -7.70 3.72
N LEU A 179 20.00 -8.44 3.37
CA LEU A 179 19.92 -9.54 2.41
C LEU A 179 18.86 -10.58 2.83
N PRO A 180 18.14 -11.16 1.87
CA PRO A 180 17.15 -12.18 2.17
C PRO A 180 17.82 -13.43 2.73
N LYS A 181 17.19 -14.03 3.74
CA LYS A 181 17.62 -15.30 4.34
C LYS A 181 17.16 -16.50 3.52
N PHE A 182 16.21 -16.29 2.62
CA PHE A 182 15.67 -17.33 1.77
C PHE A 182 15.30 -16.75 0.40
N LEU A 183 15.66 -17.47 -0.66
CA LEU A 183 15.29 -17.14 -2.03
C LEU A 183 14.30 -18.17 -2.57
N ILE A 184 13.17 -17.69 -3.10
CA ILE A 184 12.19 -18.51 -3.82
C ILE A 184 12.27 -18.13 -5.30
N VAL A 185 12.49 -19.11 -6.18
CA VAL A 185 12.69 -18.90 -7.61
C VAL A 185 11.65 -19.68 -8.41
N ILE A 186 11.01 -19.02 -9.37
CA ILE A 186 10.15 -19.65 -10.37
C ILE A 186 10.91 -19.68 -11.69
N ASP A 187 11.10 -20.90 -12.23
CA ASP A 187 11.95 -21.19 -13.40
C ASP A 187 13.45 -20.97 -13.14
N SER A 188 14.12 -22.03 -12.69
CA SER A 188 15.57 -21.99 -12.42
C SER A 188 16.44 -21.80 -13.67
N LYS A 189 15.91 -22.04 -14.87
CA LYS A 189 16.68 -21.93 -16.12
C LYS A 189 16.70 -20.49 -16.63
N VAL A 190 15.63 -19.74 -16.45
CA VAL A 190 15.57 -18.30 -16.75
C VAL A 190 16.35 -17.53 -15.68
N GLU A 191 16.19 -17.88 -14.41
CA GLU A 191 16.72 -17.13 -13.26
C GLU A 191 18.12 -17.56 -12.80
N LYS A 192 18.96 -18.07 -13.70
CA LYS A 192 20.31 -18.59 -13.38
C LYS A 192 21.18 -17.60 -12.62
N ASN A 193 21.09 -16.30 -12.95
CA ASN A 193 21.90 -15.26 -12.30
C ASN A 193 21.53 -15.12 -10.82
N SER A 194 20.24 -15.13 -10.49
CA SER A 194 19.78 -15.06 -9.10
C SER A 194 20.23 -16.27 -8.29
N ILE A 195 20.19 -17.46 -8.89
CA ILE A 195 20.64 -18.71 -8.26
C ILE A 195 22.15 -18.69 -8.02
N ASN A 196 22.93 -18.28 -9.02
CA ASN A 196 24.38 -18.22 -8.89
C ASN A 196 24.81 -17.22 -7.80
N GLU A 197 24.21 -16.02 -7.78
CA GLU A 197 24.48 -15.03 -6.75
C GLU A 197 24.07 -15.51 -5.35
N ALA A 198 22.89 -16.13 -5.22
CA ALA A 198 22.43 -16.66 -3.94
C ALA A 198 23.33 -17.79 -3.42
N ARG A 199 23.86 -18.65 -4.31
CA ARG A 199 24.83 -19.68 -3.94
C ARG A 199 26.14 -19.09 -3.44
N ILE A 200 26.63 -18.02 -4.07
CA ILE A 200 27.85 -17.31 -3.62
C ILE A 200 27.63 -16.70 -2.23
N ALA A 201 26.43 -16.15 -1.98
CA ALA A 201 26.05 -15.59 -0.70
C ALA A 201 25.56 -16.62 0.33
N GLU A 202 25.65 -17.93 0.02
CA GLU A 202 25.20 -19.05 0.87
C GLU A 202 23.73 -18.96 1.32
N VAL A 203 22.88 -18.32 0.52
CA VAL A 203 21.45 -18.21 0.79
C VAL A 203 20.74 -19.46 0.26
N PRO A 204 19.95 -20.18 1.10
CA PRO A 204 19.21 -21.34 0.66
C PRO A 204 18.13 -20.97 -0.37
N ILE A 205 17.97 -21.84 -1.36
CA ILE A 205 17.10 -21.60 -2.53
C ILE A 205 16.01 -22.68 -2.58
N ILE A 206 14.75 -22.25 -2.62
CA ILE A 206 13.62 -23.06 -3.06
C ILE A 206 13.35 -22.69 -4.51
N ALA A 207 13.26 -23.66 -5.42
CA ALA A 207 12.90 -23.37 -6.80
C ALA A 207 11.93 -24.39 -7.38
N LEU A 208 11.02 -23.89 -8.21
CA LEU A 208 10.29 -24.75 -9.14
C LEU A 208 11.24 -25.16 -10.27
N VAL A 209 11.42 -26.46 -10.44
CA VAL A 209 12.31 -27.03 -11.45
C VAL A 209 11.51 -27.90 -12.43
N ASP A 210 11.48 -27.48 -13.69
CA ASP A 210 10.93 -28.30 -14.76
C ASP A 210 12.00 -29.26 -15.33
N THR A 211 11.62 -30.17 -16.23
CA THR A 211 12.46 -31.20 -16.85
C THR A 211 13.69 -30.67 -17.56
N ASN A 212 13.69 -29.39 -17.95
CA ASN A 212 14.78 -28.73 -18.66
C ASN A 212 15.82 -28.06 -17.71
N CYS A 213 15.59 -28.09 -16.40
CA CYS A 213 16.38 -27.43 -15.36
C CYS A 213 17.42 -28.37 -14.73
N ASP A 214 18.47 -27.82 -14.11
CA ASP A 214 19.41 -28.60 -13.29
C ASP A 214 18.99 -28.55 -11.81
N PRO A 215 18.52 -29.67 -11.22
CA PRO A 215 18.04 -29.68 -9.84
C PRO A 215 19.16 -29.55 -8.80
N ASP A 216 20.43 -29.77 -9.18
CA ASP A 216 21.55 -29.74 -8.22
C ASP A 216 22.00 -28.30 -7.89
N LEU A 217 21.53 -27.32 -8.65
CA LEU A 217 21.82 -25.90 -8.41
C LEU A 217 20.98 -25.32 -7.26
N VAL A 218 19.94 -26.04 -6.82
CA VAL A 218 18.92 -25.56 -5.90
C VAL A 218 18.97 -26.38 -4.61
N THR A 219 18.87 -25.72 -3.45
CA THR A 219 18.89 -26.38 -2.14
C THR A 219 17.64 -27.25 -1.93
N PHE A 220 16.47 -26.72 -2.27
CA PHE A 220 15.18 -27.39 -2.17
C PHE A 220 14.48 -27.36 -3.54
N PRO A 221 14.85 -28.25 -4.47
CA PRO A 221 14.21 -28.34 -5.77
C PRO A 221 12.81 -28.93 -5.63
N ILE A 222 11.81 -28.30 -6.25
CA ILE A 222 10.43 -28.79 -6.31
C ILE A 222 10.12 -29.09 -7.79
N PRO A 223 10.13 -30.37 -8.19
CA PRO A 223 9.82 -30.75 -9.57
C PRO A 223 8.39 -30.36 -9.93
N ALA A 224 8.19 -29.43 -10.86
CA ALA A 224 6.85 -28.99 -11.26
C ALA A 224 6.89 -28.19 -12.55
N ASN A 225 5.74 -28.11 -13.20
CA ASN A 225 5.51 -27.24 -14.35
C ASN A 225 5.67 -25.75 -13.99
N ASP A 226 6.55 -25.05 -14.68
CA ASP A 226 6.78 -23.61 -14.56
C ASP A 226 6.22 -22.79 -15.76
N ASP A 227 5.55 -23.43 -16.71
CA ASP A 227 4.87 -22.78 -17.84
C ASP A 227 3.36 -22.58 -17.60
N SER A 228 2.73 -23.41 -16.77
CA SER A 228 1.30 -23.28 -16.48
C SER A 228 1.05 -22.20 -15.43
N ILE A 229 0.25 -21.17 -15.77
CA ILE A 229 -0.18 -20.12 -14.83
C ILE A 229 -0.85 -20.75 -13.60
N LYS A 230 -1.74 -21.73 -13.79
CA LYS A 230 -2.43 -22.43 -12.68
C LYS A 230 -1.48 -23.21 -11.77
N SER A 231 -0.41 -23.77 -12.34
CA SER A 231 0.63 -24.45 -11.57
C SER A 231 1.39 -23.43 -10.73
N ILE A 232 1.86 -22.34 -11.35
CA ILE A 232 2.57 -21.26 -10.67
C ILE A 232 1.71 -20.66 -9.56
N GLU A 233 0.45 -20.34 -9.83
CA GLU A 233 -0.52 -19.85 -8.83
C GLU A 233 -0.62 -20.79 -7.63
N LEU A 234 -0.80 -22.09 -7.87
CA LEU A 234 -0.86 -23.07 -6.78
C LEU A 234 0.37 -23.03 -5.87
N PHE A 235 1.58 -23.01 -6.43
CA PHE A 235 2.79 -22.99 -5.61
C PHE A 235 3.00 -21.64 -4.93
N VAL A 236 2.77 -20.54 -5.65
CA VAL A 236 2.88 -19.18 -5.10
C VAL A 236 1.89 -18.98 -3.95
N ASP A 237 0.67 -19.48 -4.05
CA ASP A 237 -0.34 -19.42 -3.00
C ASP A 237 0.05 -20.24 -1.76
N LEU A 238 0.72 -21.37 -1.94
CA LEU A 238 1.23 -22.14 -0.80
C LEU A 238 2.38 -21.42 -0.09
N PHE A 239 3.30 -20.82 -0.85
CA PHE A 239 4.35 -19.98 -0.27
C PHE A 239 3.77 -18.75 0.44
N SER A 240 2.76 -18.12 -0.16
CA SER A 240 2.11 -16.93 0.38
C SER A 240 1.48 -17.18 1.75
N GLN A 241 0.81 -18.31 1.93
CA GLN A 241 0.20 -18.71 3.21
C GLN A 241 1.24 -18.86 4.32
N VAL A 242 2.41 -19.44 3.99
CA VAL A 242 3.51 -19.57 4.96
C VAL A 242 4.10 -18.20 5.29
N ILE A 243 4.37 -17.37 4.28
CA ILE A 243 4.98 -16.04 4.46
C ILE A 243 4.07 -15.11 5.25
N LYS A 244 2.76 -15.13 4.97
CA LYS A 244 1.75 -14.32 5.66
C LYS A 244 1.70 -14.59 7.16
N SER A 245 2.10 -15.78 7.58
CA SER A 245 2.12 -16.16 9.00
C SER A 245 3.28 -15.55 9.80
N GLY A 246 4.25 -14.92 9.14
CA GLY A 246 5.42 -14.34 9.80
C GLY A 246 5.32 -12.83 10.05
N LYS A 247 5.93 -12.40 11.16
CA LYS A 247 5.83 -10.99 11.64
C LYS A 247 6.45 -9.97 10.68
N LYS A 248 7.53 -10.34 9.98
CA LYS A 248 8.19 -9.44 9.01
C LYS A 248 7.29 -9.08 7.83
N SER A 249 6.37 -9.97 7.46
CA SER A 249 5.43 -9.76 6.36
C SER A 249 4.47 -8.60 6.65
N GLU A 250 3.92 -8.57 7.86
CA GLU A 250 3.03 -7.51 8.33
C GLU A 250 3.75 -6.16 8.42
N SER A 251 4.97 -6.17 8.95
CA SER A 251 5.82 -4.98 8.99
C SER A 251 6.05 -4.44 7.58
N LEU A 252 6.47 -5.26 6.61
CA LEU A 252 6.71 -4.80 5.25
C LEU A 252 5.44 -4.25 4.58
N ALA A 253 4.28 -4.90 4.79
CA ALA A 253 3.00 -4.41 4.27
C ALA A 253 2.65 -3.03 4.85
N SER A 254 2.92 -2.79 6.14
CA SER A 254 2.72 -1.47 6.76
C SER A 254 3.67 -0.41 6.20
N LEU A 255 4.96 -0.74 6.01
CA LEU A 255 5.94 0.19 5.41
C LEU A 255 5.53 0.62 4.00
N ARG A 256 5.07 -0.32 3.15
CA ARG A 256 4.58 -0.02 1.80
C ARG A 256 3.38 0.93 1.82
N LYS A 257 2.42 0.68 2.70
CA LYS A 257 1.22 1.54 2.86
C LYS A 257 1.61 2.95 3.33
N ASN A 258 2.53 3.05 4.29
CA ASN A 258 3.02 4.33 4.81
C ASN A 258 3.73 5.13 3.71
N HIS A 259 4.57 4.49 2.90
CA HIS A 259 5.24 5.13 1.77
C HIS A 259 4.24 5.64 0.72
N GLU A 260 3.27 4.81 0.35
CA GLU A 260 2.24 5.21 -0.61
C GLU A 260 1.38 6.37 -0.09
N ALA A 261 1.03 6.35 1.20
CA ALA A 261 0.32 7.43 1.86
C ALA A 261 1.15 8.73 1.89
N ASN A 262 2.45 8.64 2.17
CA ASN A 262 3.35 9.79 2.14
C ASN A 262 3.41 10.42 0.73
N LEU A 263 3.57 9.60 -0.30
CA LEU A 263 3.58 10.07 -1.69
C LEU A 263 2.25 10.72 -2.09
N LYS A 264 1.11 10.15 -1.68
CA LYS A 264 -0.22 10.75 -1.91
C LYS A 264 -0.37 12.10 -1.21
N ASN A 265 0.06 12.20 0.05
CA ASN A 265 0.01 13.44 0.82
C ASN A 265 0.88 14.54 0.18
N LEU A 266 2.08 14.21 -0.29
CA LEU A 266 2.95 15.14 -1.02
C LEU A 266 2.31 15.63 -2.31
N LYS A 267 1.71 14.73 -3.09
CA LYS A 267 0.98 15.09 -4.32
C LYS A 267 -0.22 15.99 -4.05
N ASN A 268 -1.01 15.68 -3.03
CA ASN A 268 -2.19 16.49 -2.69
C ASN A 268 -1.77 17.91 -2.27
N ARG A 269 -0.75 18.04 -1.41
CA ARG A 269 -0.20 19.35 -1.02
C ARG A 269 0.27 20.15 -2.23
N PHE A 270 0.96 19.49 -3.17
CA PHE A 270 1.40 20.14 -4.39
C PHE A 270 0.23 20.64 -5.26
N VAL A 271 -0.84 19.84 -5.40
CA VAL A 271 -2.04 20.25 -6.13
C VAL A 271 -2.74 21.42 -5.45
N GLU A 272 -2.93 21.36 -4.13
CA GLU A 272 -3.53 22.45 -3.33
C GLU A 272 -2.74 23.76 -3.45
N GLU A 273 -1.41 23.68 -3.39
CA GLU A 273 -0.52 24.84 -3.53
C GLU A 273 -0.60 25.44 -4.94
N LYS A 274 -0.66 24.59 -5.96
CA LYS A 274 -0.82 25.01 -7.35
C LYS A 274 -2.17 25.68 -7.59
N GLU A 275 -3.27 25.10 -7.09
CA GLU A 275 -4.61 25.69 -7.18
C GLU A 275 -4.67 27.05 -6.45
N ARG A 276 -4.01 27.16 -5.30
CA ARG A 276 -3.92 28.42 -4.54
C ARG A 276 -3.18 29.49 -5.33
N GLN A 277 -2.09 29.12 -6.01
CA GLN A 277 -1.33 30.02 -6.86
C GLN A 277 -2.14 30.46 -8.08
N GLU A 278 -2.83 29.53 -8.75
CA GLU A 278 -3.69 29.84 -9.90
C GLU A 278 -4.83 30.80 -9.52
N LYS A 279 -5.48 30.61 -8.36
CA LYS A 279 -6.51 31.54 -7.84
C LYS A 279 -5.96 32.93 -7.52
N MET A 280 -4.74 33.01 -6.98
CA MET A 280 -4.08 34.29 -6.70
C MET A 280 -3.78 35.04 -8.01
N GLU A 281 -3.22 34.34 -9.01
CA GLU A 281 -2.95 34.89 -10.33
C GLU A 281 -4.22 35.33 -11.06
N GLU A 282 -5.31 34.56 -10.96
CA GLU A 282 -6.60 34.92 -11.54
C GLU A 282 -7.18 36.18 -10.87
N GLY A 283 -7.11 36.27 -9.54
CA GLY A 283 -7.51 37.45 -8.79
C GLY A 283 -6.70 38.70 -9.17
N ASP A 284 -5.39 38.56 -9.36
CA ASP A 284 -4.52 39.66 -9.79
C ASP A 284 -4.76 40.04 -11.26
N ARG A 285 -5.05 39.07 -12.15
CA ARG A 285 -5.49 39.34 -13.52
C ARG A 285 -6.81 40.10 -13.55
N LEU A 286 -7.77 39.72 -12.72
CA LEU A 286 -9.07 40.40 -12.61
C LEU A 286 -8.89 41.84 -12.11
N ARG A 287 -8.03 42.05 -11.10
CA ARG A 287 -7.66 43.39 -10.58
C ARG A 287 -6.99 44.25 -11.66
N MET A 288 -6.04 43.70 -12.42
CA MET A 288 -5.39 44.44 -13.51
C MET A 288 -6.37 44.77 -14.64
N LYS A 289 -7.30 43.88 -14.98
CA LYS A 289 -8.36 44.15 -15.96
C LYS A 289 -9.29 45.28 -15.48
N ALA A 290 -9.70 45.26 -14.21
CA ALA A 290 -10.53 46.31 -13.60
C ALA A 290 -9.82 47.68 -13.55
N MET A 291 -8.50 47.71 -13.31
CA MET A 291 -7.71 48.95 -13.43
C MET A 291 -7.65 49.46 -14.88
N ARG A 292 -7.49 48.55 -15.86
CA ARG A 292 -7.41 48.93 -17.28
C ARG A 292 -8.73 49.45 -17.84
N GLU A 293 -9.85 48.96 -17.31
CA GLU A 293 -11.22 49.41 -17.63
C GLU A 293 -11.62 50.69 -16.85
N GLY A 294 -10.72 51.29 -16.06
CA GLY A 294 -10.95 52.57 -15.40
C GLY A 294 -11.91 52.55 -14.20
N LYS A 295 -12.25 51.37 -13.67
CA LYS A 295 -13.16 51.23 -12.52
C LYS A 295 -12.47 51.35 -11.15
N VAL A 296 -11.15 51.55 -11.11
CA VAL A 296 -10.37 51.68 -9.85
C VAL A 296 -9.37 52.83 -9.98
N GLN A 297 -9.46 53.83 -9.09
CA GLN A 297 -8.50 54.95 -9.00
C GLN A 297 -7.29 54.57 -8.14
N VAL A 298 -6.09 54.90 -8.62
CA VAL A 298 -4.82 54.70 -7.91
C VAL A 298 -4.61 55.86 -6.93
N ALA A 299 -4.73 55.61 -5.62
CA ALA A 299 -4.21 56.52 -4.62
C ALA A 299 -2.69 56.38 -4.55
N THR A 300 -1.96 57.44 -4.92
CA THR A 300 -0.51 57.55 -4.79
C THR A 300 -0.16 58.15 -3.43
N THR A 301 0.61 57.42 -2.61
CA THR A 301 1.78 57.90 -1.84
C THR A 301 2.29 56.83 -0.87
N GLY A 302 3.60 56.60 -0.91
CA GLY A 302 4.46 56.29 0.24
C GLY A 302 4.16 55.09 1.15
N VAL A 303 5.02 54.06 1.06
CA VAL A 303 5.30 53.02 2.07
C VAL A 303 4.08 52.23 2.57
N VAL A 304 3.86 51.07 1.94
CA VAL A 304 2.99 50.02 2.51
C VAL A 304 3.75 49.33 3.65
N ARG A 305 3.68 49.90 4.86
CA ARG A 305 3.63 49.05 6.06
C ARG A 305 2.33 48.28 5.95
N VAL A 306 2.38 46.96 6.10
CA VAL A 306 1.18 46.13 6.32
C VAL A 306 0.60 46.55 7.66
N VAL A 307 -0.19 47.62 7.66
CA VAL A 307 -1.17 47.88 8.71
C VAL A 307 -2.28 46.89 8.42
N LYS A 308 -2.45 45.90 9.29
CA LYS A 308 -3.66 45.08 9.35
C LYS A 308 -4.83 46.05 9.15
N LYS A 309 -5.63 45.83 8.09
CA LYS A 309 -6.92 46.49 7.92
C LYS A 309 -7.60 46.43 9.28
N GLU A 310 -7.77 47.57 9.95
CA GLU A 310 -8.61 47.60 11.15
C GLU A 310 -9.95 47.08 10.67
N LYS A 311 -10.39 45.97 11.28
CA LYS A 311 -11.71 45.44 11.02
C LYS A 311 -12.67 46.57 11.31
N ASN A 312 -13.41 46.99 10.28
CA ASN A 312 -14.46 47.98 10.42
C ASN A 312 -15.60 47.29 11.18
N LEU A 313 -15.44 47.22 12.50
CA LEU A 313 -16.33 46.53 13.42
C LEU A 313 -17.75 47.08 13.24
N GLU A 314 -17.92 48.37 12.98
CA GLU A 314 -19.24 48.99 12.77
C GLU A 314 -19.98 48.46 11.53
N GLU A 315 -19.29 48.17 10.42
CA GLU A 315 -19.93 47.59 9.23
C GLU A 315 -20.23 46.09 9.41
N GLU A 316 -19.39 45.34 10.13
CA GLU A 316 -19.69 43.95 10.51
C GLU A 316 -20.82 43.88 11.56
N TYR A 317 -20.90 44.83 12.50
CA TYR A 317 -22.00 44.94 13.48
C TYR A 317 -23.30 45.36 12.81
N ALA A 318 -23.28 46.32 11.88
CA ALA A 318 -24.46 46.75 11.13
C ALA A 318 -24.96 45.66 10.17
N ALA A 319 -24.05 44.92 9.53
CA ALA A 319 -24.41 43.76 8.70
C ALA A 319 -24.93 42.59 9.56
N ALA A 320 -24.35 42.35 10.75
CA ALA A 320 -24.84 41.35 11.69
C ALA A 320 -26.19 41.75 12.32
N GLU A 321 -26.44 43.05 12.58
CA GLU A 321 -27.75 43.56 13.01
C GLU A 321 -28.79 43.50 11.91
N ALA A 322 -28.43 43.80 10.65
CA ALA A 322 -29.34 43.67 9.52
C ALA A 322 -29.71 42.20 9.24
N VAL A 323 -28.76 41.27 9.41
CA VAL A 323 -29.02 39.82 9.31
C VAL A 323 -29.84 39.34 10.51
N LYS A 324 -29.60 39.83 11.73
CA LYS A 324 -30.48 39.55 12.88
C LYS A 324 -31.90 40.11 12.69
N ALA A 325 -32.04 41.30 12.12
CA ALA A 325 -33.33 41.91 11.82
C ALA A 325 -34.13 41.16 10.74
N GLN A 326 -33.45 40.53 9.77
CA GLN A 326 -34.11 39.67 8.76
C GLN A 326 -34.43 38.26 9.26
N VAL A 327 -33.77 37.76 10.31
CA VAL A 327 -34.12 36.51 10.99
C VAL A 327 -35.35 36.69 11.91
N ASN A 328 -35.61 37.91 12.38
CA ASN A 328 -36.67 38.29 13.33
C ASN A 328 -38.08 38.51 12.74
N SER A 329 -38.37 38.09 11.51
CA SER A 329 -39.72 38.24 10.94
C SER A 329 -40.28 36.98 10.27
N LYS A 330 -39.88 35.79 10.74
CA LYS A 330 -40.49 34.53 10.27
C LYS A 330 -41.90 34.38 10.83
N LYS A 331 -42.83 33.92 10.00
CA LYS A 331 -44.21 33.60 10.39
C LYS A 331 -44.26 32.22 11.05
N ILE A 332 -45.16 32.04 12.01
CA ILE A 332 -45.32 30.77 12.76
C ILE A 332 -45.58 29.55 11.85
N GLU A 333 -46.16 29.76 10.68
CA GLU A 333 -46.45 28.72 9.67
C GLU A 333 -45.19 28.02 9.14
N GLU A 334 -44.01 28.65 9.27
CA GLU A 334 -42.72 28.06 8.86
C GLU A 334 -42.12 27.12 9.93
N LEU A 335 -42.69 27.08 11.13
CA LEU A 335 -42.20 26.23 12.24
C LEU A 335 -42.68 24.77 12.16
N GLY A 336 -43.58 24.44 11.21
CA GLY A 336 -44.04 23.06 10.98
C GLY A 336 -44.80 22.44 12.15
N LEU A 337 -45.51 23.27 12.92
CA LEU A 337 -46.30 22.81 14.08
C LEU A 337 -47.62 22.18 13.61
N PRO A 338 -48.22 21.26 14.38
CA PRO A 338 -49.57 20.75 14.08
C PRO A 338 -50.58 21.89 13.96
N THR A 339 -51.42 21.87 12.91
CA THR A 339 -52.38 22.94 12.55
C THR A 339 -53.31 23.38 13.68
N ARG A 340 -53.61 22.47 14.61
CA ARG A 340 -54.41 22.77 15.82
C ARG A 340 -53.68 23.73 16.77
N ILE A 341 -52.37 23.57 16.93
CA ILE A 341 -51.53 24.41 17.78
C ILE A 341 -51.31 25.77 17.12
N GLU A 342 -51.05 25.81 15.81
CA GLU A 342 -50.94 27.06 15.05
C GLU A 342 -52.20 27.92 15.15
N LYS A 343 -53.39 27.30 15.09
CA LYS A 343 -54.66 28.00 15.25
C LYS A 343 -54.85 28.55 16.66
N SER A 344 -54.53 27.76 17.69
CA SER A 344 -54.59 28.21 19.09
C SER A 344 -53.60 29.35 19.39
N LEU A 345 -52.41 29.33 18.77
CA LEU A 345 -51.42 30.41 18.92
C LEU A 345 -51.85 31.70 18.21
N LYS A 346 -52.44 31.59 17.00
CA LYS A 346 -53.02 32.74 16.28
C LYS A 346 -54.22 33.35 17.01
N GLU A 347 -55.10 32.53 17.57
CA GLU A 347 -56.25 33.02 18.37
C GLU A 347 -55.79 33.74 19.65
N ALA A 348 -54.62 33.40 20.18
CA ALA A 348 -53.99 34.10 21.30
C ALA A 348 -53.20 35.36 20.89
N GLY A 349 -53.23 35.74 19.61
CA GLY A 349 -52.57 36.95 19.09
C GLY A 349 -51.07 36.79 18.84
N LEU A 350 -50.53 35.57 18.92
CA LEU A 350 -49.12 35.27 18.66
C LEU A 350 -49.00 34.84 17.20
N SER A 351 -48.40 35.68 16.37
CA SER A 351 -48.37 35.47 14.90
C SER A 351 -46.96 35.42 14.32
N THR A 352 -45.96 35.87 15.08
CA THR A 352 -44.54 35.87 14.69
C THR A 352 -43.69 35.04 15.65
N VAL A 353 -42.52 34.58 15.18
CA VAL A 353 -41.58 33.80 16.00
C VAL A 353 -41.04 34.63 17.19
N ASP A 354 -40.96 35.96 17.05
CA ASP A 354 -40.54 36.88 18.12
C ASP A 354 -41.52 36.91 19.30
N ASP A 355 -42.84 36.82 19.02
CA ASP A 355 -43.88 36.76 20.07
C ASP A 355 -43.77 35.50 20.95
N LEU A 356 -43.18 34.43 20.40
CA LEU A 356 -42.98 33.15 21.07
C LEU A 356 -41.61 33.05 21.77
N ALA A 357 -40.57 33.68 21.23
CA ALA A 357 -39.21 33.60 21.75
C ALA A 357 -39.03 34.28 23.13
N GLY A 358 -39.89 35.26 23.46
CA GLY A 358 -39.87 35.98 24.74
C GLY A 358 -40.73 35.38 25.86
N LYS A 359 -41.54 34.36 25.59
CA LYS A 359 -42.49 33.80 26.56
C LYS A 359 -41.90 32.64 27.36
N THR A 360 -42.20 32.62 28.65
CA THR A 360 -41.79 31.52 29.55
C THR A 360 -42.70 30.29 29.38
N LYS A 361 -42.21 29.11 29.80
CA LYS A 361 -42.94 27.83 29.70
C LYS A 361 -44.35 27.92 30.33
N GLU A 362 -44.49 28.67 31.40
CA GLU A 362 -45.74 28.87 32.16
C GLU A 362 -46.76 29.74 31.39
N GLU A 363 -46.29 30.74 30.65
CA GLU A 363 -47.15 31.61 29.83
C GLU A 363 -47.68 30.86 28.60
N LEU A 364 -46.88 29.96 28.01
CA LEU A 364 -47.32 29.11 26.89
C LEU A 364 -48.33 28.04 27.32
N LEU A 365 -48.24 27.56 28.57
CA LEU A 365 -49.21 26.64 29.19
C LEU A 365 -50.56 27.31 29.49
N SER A 366 -50.58 28.63 29.68
CA SER A 366 -51.81 29.39 29.91
C SER A 366 -52.67 29.57 28.64
N VAL A 367 -52.10 29.29 27.46
CA VAL A 367 -52.81 29.37 26.18
C VAL A 367 -53.78 28.20 26.03
N LYS A 368 -55.07 28.51 25.93
CA LYS A 368 -56.14 27.52 25.83
C LYS A 368 -55.94 26.60 24.62
N GLY A 369 -55.66 25.32 24.88
CA GLY A 369 -55.45 24.29 23.85
C GLY A 369 -53.99 23.87 23.63
N VAL A 370 -53.04 24.49 24.33
CA VAL A 370 -51.61 24.10 24.31
C VAL A 370 -51.32 23.28 25.58
N GLY A 371 -50.96 22.00 25.41
CA GLY A 371 -50.54 21.12 26.51
C GLY A 371 -49.02 21.08 26.69
N GLU A 372 -48.53 20.46 27.76
CA GLU A 372 -47.09 20.39 28.09
C GLU A 372 -46.21 19.90 26.92
N LYS A 373 -46.67 18.87 26.21
CA LYS A 373 -45.96 18.32 25.04
C LYS A 373 -45.89 19.31 23.87
N ALA A 374 -46.96 20.09 23.65
CA ALA A 374 -46.98 21.12 22.63
C ALA A 374 -46.04 22.27 22.97
N VAL A 375 -45.91 22.62 24.26
CA VAL A 375 -44.95 23.64 24.70
C VAL A 375 -43.50 23.18 24.47
N GLU A 376 -43.19 21.90 24.70
CA GLU A 376 -41.87 21.36 24.37
C GLU A 376 -41.58 21.36 22.87
N ASP A 377 -42.56 20.99 22.05
CA ASP A 377 -42.43 21.03 20.59
C ASP A 377 -42.23 22.47 20.07
N ILE A 378 -42.95 23.45 20.64
CA ILE A 378 -42.79 24.89 20.33
C ILE A 378 -41.40 25.38 20.74
N LEU A 379 -40.95 25.11 21.97
CA LEU A 379 -39.62 25.52 22.44
C LEU A 379 -38.49 24.88 21.65
N LYS A 380 -38.70 23.66 21.15
CA LYS A 380 -37.75 22.97 20.28
C LYS A 380 -37.73 23.53 18.86
N ALA A 381 -38.86 24.04 18.36
CA ALA A 381 -38.94 24.68 17.05
C ALA A 381 -38.35 26.12 17.03
N ILE A 382 -38.30 26.78 18.19
CA ILE A 382 -37.71 28.13 18.35
C ILE A 382 -36.18 28.10 18.43
N LYS A 383 -35.58 27.00 18.94
CA LYS A 383 -34.12 26.79 18.97
C LYS A 383 -33.58 26.38 17.62
#